data_AF-A0A136INB9-F1
#
_entry.id   AF-A0A136INB9-F1
#
_cell.length_a   1.000
_cell.length_b   1.000
_cell.length_c   1.000
_cell.angle_alpha   90.00
_cell.angle_beta   90.00
_cell.angle_gamma   90.00
#
_symmetry.space_group_name_H-M   'P 1'
#
loop_
_entity.id
_entity.type
_entity.pdbx_description
1 polymer ?
#
loop_
_entity_poly.entity_id
_entity_poly.type
_entity_poly.pdbx_seq_one_letter_code
_entity_poly.pdbx_strand_id
1 'polypeptide(L)'
;MRFSHISSAVAIAGASGAFAQNFQPAPVVEGNPAGVTYVATLPAEPFFMAGSLDGNVEGSVTAKAGPGGRGVQFDVKFSNLPTSGGPFMYHLHVAPSGPSGNCTATLAHVDPFKRGEDPVCNPAEPATCQTGDLSGKFGTVTEDPFTASYHDPYSSINQDVGGSFLGNRSFVFHFANKTRISCADFKLVSSNSSGTPSVYPTGSPIPLPTVVPTTTPPPIAGANSLMATFGGIVAVLPVLAWTLLI
;
A
#
# COMPACT_ATOMS: atom_id res chain seq x y z
N MET A 1 1.16 -45.06 -51.59
CA MET A 1 0.14 -44.69 -50.57
C MET A 1 0.69 -43.49 -49.82
N ARG A 2 0.05 -42.32 -49.96
CA ARG A 2 0.46 -41.06 -49.33
C ARG A 2 -0.40 -40.87 -48.08
N PHE A 3 0.20 -40.82 -46.89
CA PHE A 3 -0.49 -40.41 -45.67
C PHE A 3 -0.15 -38.95 -45.39
N SER A 4 -1.16 -38.09 -45.46
CA SER A 4 -1.06 -36.66 -45.14
C SER A 4 -1.48 -36.48 -43.69
N HIS A 5 -0.54 -36.08 -42.82
CA HIS A 5 -0.84 -35.71 -41.43
C HIS A 5 -1.30 -34.25 -41.39
N ILE A 6 -2.52 -34.01 -40.92
CA ILE A 6 -3.06 -32.67 -40.67
C ILE A 6 -2.87 -32.41 -39.17
N SER A 7 -1.92 -31.55 -38.81
CA SER A 7 -1.74 -31.08 -37.44
C SER A 7 -2.60 -29.83 -37.22
N SER A 8 -3.71 -29.97 -36.50
CA SER A 8 -4.51 -28.83 -36.04
C SER A 8 -3.81 -28.13 -34.87
N ALA A 9 -3.37 -26.89 -35.09
CA ALA A 9 -2.94 -26.00 -34.02
C ALA A 9 -4.17 -25.34 -33.38
N VAL A 10 -4.43 -25.67 -32.11
CA VAL A 10 -5.44 -24.97 -31.29
C VAL A 10 -4.74 -23.79 -30.63
N ALA A 11 -5.04 -22.58 -31.10
CA ALA A 11 -4.63 -21.34 -30.45
C ALA A 11 -5.62 -21.04 -29.30
N ILE A 12 -5.17 -21.21 -28.05
CA ILE A 12 -5.92 -20.75 -26.88
C ILE A 12 -5.58 -19.27 -26.70
N ALA A 13 -6.49 -18.39 -27.12
CA ALA A 13 -6.44 -16.98 -26.78
C ALA A 13 -6.78 -16.81 -25.29
N GLY A 14 -5.75 -16.65 -24.46
CA GLY A 14 -5.91 -16.24 -23.06
C GLY A 14 -6.34 -14.79 -23.00
N ALA A 15 -7.63 -14.54 -22.76
CA ALA A 15 -8.10 -13.21 -22.38
C ALA A 15 -7.76 -12.97 -20.90
N SER A 16 -6.65 -12.28 -20.64
CA SER A 16 -6.40 -11.68 -19.33
C SER A 16 -7.38 -10.52 -19.14
N GLY A 17 -8.52 -10.81 -18.53
CA GLY A 17 -9.44 -9.78 -18.07
C GLY A 17 -8.76 -8.92 -17.02
N ALA A 18 -8.49 -7.65 -17.35
CA ALA A 18 -8.15 -6.66 -16.34
C ALA A 18 -9.40 -6.45 -15.47
N PHE A 19 -9.38 -6.99 -14.25
CA PHE A 19 -10.35 -6.60 -13.24
C PHE A 19 -10.11 -5.11 -12.96
N ALA A 20 -11.07 -4.25 -13.34
CA ALA A 20 -11.03 -2.84 -12.98
C ALA A 20 -11.06 -2.74 -11.45
N GLN A 21 -9.90 -2.49 -10.83
CA GLN A 21 -9.81 -2.22 -9.41
C GLN A 21 -10.47 -0.86 -9.15
N ASN A 22 -11.53 -0.84 -8.35
CA ASN A 22 -12.24 0.38 -7.99
C ASN A 22 -11.47 1.13 -6.89
N PHE A 23 -10.30 1.66 -7.22
CA PHE A 23 -9.52 2.54 -6.36
C PHE A 23 -9.76 4.00 -6.73
N GLN A 24 -9.52 4.91 -5.79
CA GLN A 24 -9.59 6.35 -6.04
C GLN A 24 -8.20 6.96 -5.81
N PRO A 25 -7.78 7.96 -6.61
CA PRO A 25 -6.58 8.72 -6.30
C PRO A 25 -6.66 9.31 -4.89
N ALA A 26 -5.56 9.24 -4.14
CA ALA A 26 -5.47 9.83 -2.83
C ALA A 26 -5.66 11.36 -2.94
N PRO A 27 -6.62 11.95 -2.20
CA PRO A 27 -6.76 13.39 -2.13
C PRO A 27 -5.57 13.99 -1.37
N VAL A 28 -5.26 15.25 -1.67
CA VAL A 28 -4.28 16.00 -0.87
C VAL A 28 -4.84 16.19 0.54
N VAL A 29 -4.03 15.85 1.54
CA VAL A 29 -4.34 16.12 2.94
C VAL A 29 -4.07 17.58 3.25
N GLU A 30 -4.99 18.22 3.95
CA GLU A 30 -4.86 19.59 4.45
C GLU A 30 -5.04 19.61 5.98
N GLY A 31 -4.71 20.75 6.61
CA GLY A 31 -4.93 20.95 8.04
C GLY A 31 -4.02 20.10 8.94
N ASN A 32 -2.83 19.72 8.47
CA ASN A 32 -1.81 19.17 9.35
C ASN A 32 -1.31 20.24 10.34
N PRO A 33 -1.33 19.97 11.66
CA PRO A 33 -1.02 20.98 12.67
C PRO A 33 0.46 21.40 12.65
N ALA A 34 0.70 22.71 12.67
CA ALA A 34 2.06 23.25 12.79
C ALA A 34 2.68 22.91 14.16
N GLY A 35 4.00 22.73 14.20
CA GLY A 35 4.75 22.44 15.44
C GLY A 35 4.56 21.01 15.99
N VAL A 36 3.78 20.17 15.31
CA VAL A 36 3.64 18.75 15.62
C VAL A 36 4.68 17.95 14.85
N THR A 37 5.44 17.12 15.56
CA THR A 37 6.45 16.22 14.98
C THR A 37 6.25 14.80 15.48
N TYR A 38 6.15 13.86 14.55
CA TYR A 38 6.24 12.43 14.83
C TYR A 38 7.59 11.89 14.37
N VAL A 39 8.20 11.02 15.17
CA VAL A 39 9.46 10.34 14.82
C VAL A 39 9.27 8.85 15.05
N ALA A 40 9.73 8.05 14.10
CA ALA A 40 9.89 6.61 14.26
C ALA A 40 11.37 6.28 14.11
N THR A 41 11.96 5.65 15.12
CA THR A 41 13.40 5.30 15.17
C THR A 41 13.54 3.80 15.25
N LEU A 42 14.34 3.21 14.35
CA LEU A 42 14.60 1.77 14.34
C LEU A 42 15.31 1.35 15.64
N PRO A 43 14.93 0.20 16.24
CA PRO A 43 15.56 -0.30 17.44
C PRO A 43 16.96 -0.88 17.14
N ALA A 44 17.82 -0.96 18.16
CA ALA A 44 19.12 -1.62 18.03
C ALA A 44 18.97 -3.15 17.87
N GLU A 45 17.96 -3.70 18.54
CA GLU A 45 17.64 -5.12 18.56
C GLU A 45 17.13 -5.54 17.17
N PRO A 46 17.80 -6.50 16.52
CA PRO A 46 17.38 -6.89 15.19
C PRO A 46 16.04 -7.61 15.22
N PHE A 47 15.26 -7.43 14.16
CA PHE A 47 14.11 -8.29 13.85
C PHE A 47 14.54 -9.39 12.87
N PHE A 48 15.30 -9.01 11.85
CA PHE A 48 15.85 -9.93 10.85
C PHE A 48 17.26 -10.35 11.23
N MET A 49 17.49 -11.66 11.35
CA MET A 49 18.74 -12.25 11.89
C MET A 49 19.62 -12.93 10.83
N ALA A 50 19.25 -12.83 9.55
CA ALA A 50 19.95 -13.55 8.48
C ALA A 50 20.76 -12.62 7.59
N GLY A 51 21.66 -13.19 6.79
CA GLY A 51 22.42 -12.46 5.78
C GLY A 51 23.64 -11.72 6.34
N SER A 52 23.99 -10.60 5.70
CA SER A 52 25.22 -9.85 5.96
C SER A 52 25.07 -8.68 6.95
N LEU A 53 23.88 -8.52 7.54
CA LEU A 53 23.61 -7.45 8.49
C LEU A 53 24.21 -7.80 9.85
N ASP A 54 25.12 -6.96 10.35
CA ASP A 54 25.59 -7.02 11.73
C ASP A 54 24.74 -6.08 12.59
N GLY A 55 24.00 -6.64 13.55
CA GLY A 55 22.99 -5.90 14.29
C GLY A 55 21.73 -5.62 13.45
N ASN A 56 21.24 -4.38 13.48
CA ASN A 56 20.02 -3.96 12.80
C ASN A 56 20.28 -2.77 11.89
N VAL A 57 19.39 -2.54 10.91
CA VAL A 57 19.38 -1.28 10.17
C VAL A 57 19.13 -0.14 11.17
N GLU A 58 19.98 0.86 11.12
CA GLU A 58 19.90 2.03 11.97
C GLU A 58 19.21 3.17 11.22
N GLY A 59 18.50 4.03 11.95
CA GLY A 59 17.92 5.23 11.35
C GLY A 59 16.56 5.61 11.88
N SER A 60 15.96 6.59 11.22
CA SER A 60 14.66 7.13 11.61
C SER A 60 13.93 7.80 10.45
N VAL A 61 12.60 7.83 10.57
CA VAL A 61 11.71 8.66 9.75
C VAL A 61 11.11 9.74 10.64
N THR A 62 11.34 11.01 10.29
CA THR A 62 10.71 12.18 10.94
C THR A 62 9.61 12.71 10.04
N ALA A 63 8.45 13.02 10.63
CA ALA A 63 7.25 13.52 9.95
C ALA A 63 6.76 14.82 10.60
N LYS A 64 6.62 15.87 9.80
CA LYS A 64 6.13 17.20 10.22
C LYS A 64 5.06 17.71 9.25
N ALA A 65 4.30 18.72 9.64
CA ALA A 65 3.37 19.37 8.72
C ALA A 65 4.13 19.91 7.49
N GLY A 66 3.64 19.59 6.30
CA GLY A 66 4.13 20.19 5.06
C GLY A 66 3.74 21.67 4.92
N PRO A 67 4.22 22.35 3.88
CA PRO A 67 3.92 23.77 3.65
C PRO A 67 2.42 24.07 3.65
N GLY A 68 2.01 25.08 4.41
CA GLY A 68 0.59 25.45 4.53
C GLY A 68 -0.30 24.41 5.22
N GLY A 69 0.28 23.46 5.96
CA GLY A 69 -0.46 22.34 6.56
C GLY A 69 -0.91 21.29 5.55
N ARG A 70 -0.40 21.34 4.31
CA ARG A 70 -0.72 20.39 3.25
C ARG A 70 0.25 19.22 3.31
N GLY A 71 -0.26 18.00 3.47
CA GLY A 71 0.57 16.79 3.55
C GLY A 71 1.61 16.82 4.66
N VAL A 72 2.61 15.95 4.51
CA VAL A 72 3.68 15.73 5.48
C VAL A 72 5.03 15.97 4.83
N GLN A 73 5.89 16.75 5.49
CA GLN A 73 7.31 16.78 5.19
C GLN A 73 7.99 15.62 5.91
N PHE A 74 8.65 14.75 5.16
CA PHE A 74 9.45 13.66 5.68
C PHE A 74 10.94 13.99 5.61
N ASP A 75 11.65 13.70 6.69
CA ASP A 75 13.10 13.62 6.73
C ASP A 75 13.49 12.19 7.12
N VAL A 76 14.21 11.49 6.25
CA VAL A 76 14.60 10.09 6.45
C VAL A 76 16.12 9.96 6.49
N LYS A 77 16.60 9.08 7.37
CA LYS A 77 18.02 8.73 7.47
C LYS A 77 18.15 7.25 7.79
N PHE A 78 19.00 6.54 7.06
CA PHE A 78 19.28 5.13 7.28
C PHE A 78 20.78 4.86 7.16
N SER A 79 21.27 3.91 7.94
CA SER A 79 22.65 3.44 7.90
C SER A 79 22.73 1.97 8.32
N ASN A 80 23.91 1.37 8.19
CA ASN A 80 24.14 -0.05 8.48
C ASN A 80 23.20 -0.93 7.63
N LEU A 81 23.20 -0.67 6.31
CA LEU A 81 22.36 -1.40 5.38
C LEU A 81 22.98 -2.78 5.09
N PRO A 82 22.17 -3.81 4.81
CA PRO A 82 22.71 -5.06 4.30
C PRO A 82 23.50 -4.82 3.01
N THR A 83 24.61 -5.53 2.83
CA THR A 83 25.46 -5.39 1.63
C THR A 83 24.82 -5.90 0.34
N SER A 84 23.67 -6.59 0.43
CA SER A 84 22.92 -7.13 -0.71
C SER A 84 21.42 -7.18 -0.41
N GLY A 85 20.61 -7.42 -1.45
CA GLY A 85 19.15 -7.50 -1.34
C GLY A 85 18.42 -6.16 -1.47
N GLY A 86 19.14 -5.08 -1.77
CA GLY A 86 18.56 -3.81 -2.20
C GLY A 86 18.20 -3.78 -3.71
N PRO A 87 17.73 -2.62 -4.24
CA PRO A 87 17.44 -1.39 -3.52
C PRO A 87 16.43 -1.61 -2.41
N PHE A 88 16.68 -1.01 -1.25
CA PHE A 88 15.82 -1.21 -0.09
C PHE A 88 14.62 -0.27 -0.15
N MET A 89 13.49 -0.73 0.35
CA MET A 89 12.27 0.06 0.37
C MET A 89 11.75 0.22 1.79
N TYR A 90 10.99 1.27 2.02
CA TYR A 90 10.31 1.53 3.27
C TYR A 90 8.93 2.10 3.01
N HIS A 91 7.97 1.65 3.82
CA HIS A 91 6.57 2.01 3.69
C HIS A 91 5.97 2.33 5.07
N LEU A 92 4.91 3.12 5.08
CA LEU A 92 4.03 3.24 6.24
C LEU A 92 3.14 2.00 6.33
N HIS A 93 3.05 1.40 7.50
CA HIS A 93 2.24 0.21 7.77
C HIS A 93 1.09 0.52 8.74
N VAL A 94 -0.01 -0.21 8.62
CA VAL A 94 -1.27 0.18 9.28
C VAL A 94 -1.24 0.07 10.81
N ALA A 95 -0.46 -0.86 11.37
CA ALA A 95 -0.43 -1.14 12.80
C ALA A 95 0.96 -0.87 13.40
N PRO A 96 1.04 -0.57 14.71
CA PRO A 96 2.30 -0.54 15.42
C PRO A 96 2.94 -1.95 15.49
N SER A 97 4.26 -2.02 15.67
CA SER A 97 5.00 -3.28 15.86
C SER A 97 4.72 -3.96 17.20
N GLY A 98 4.12 -3.21 18.14
CA GLY A 98 3.84 -3.66 19.50
C GLY A 98 5.11 -3.80 20.36
N PRO A 99 4.96 -4.24 21.63
CA PRO A 99 6.06 -4.25 22.60
C PRO A 99 7.23 -5.16 22.24
N SER A 100 6.99 -6.19 21.43
CA SER A 100 8.01 -7.15 21.01
C SER A 100 8.81 -6.72 19.78
N GLY A 101 8.50 -5.58 19.17
CA GLY A 101 9.17 -5.14 17.93
C GLY A 101 8.92 -6.07 16.74
N ASN A 102 7.85 -6.88 16.76
CA ASN A 102 7.57 -7.84 15.70
C ASN A 102 7.08 -7.12 14.44
N CYS A 103 7.95 -6.99 13.44
CA CYS A 103 7.61 -6.28 12.22
C CYS A 103 6.49 -6.94 11.42
N THR A 104 6.14 -8.21 11.63
CA THR A 104 4.96 -8.82 11.00
C THR A 104 3.65 -8.27 11.58
N ALA A 105 3.65 -7.81 12.83
CA ALA A 105 2.47 -7.27 13.51
C ALA A 105 2.02 -5.91 12.95
N THR A 106 2.85 -5.25 12.15
CA THR A 106 2.51 -3.96 11.52
C THR A 106 1.49 -4.10 10.37
N LEU A 107 1.20 -5.35 9.95
CA LEU A 107 0.21 -5.71 8.92
C LEU A 107 0.55 -5.10 7.55
N ALA A 108 -0.46 -4.72 6.76
CA ALA A 108 -0.31 -4.21 5.39
C ALA A 108 0.15 -2.74 5.34
N HIS A 109 0.45 -2.25 4.14
CA HIS A 109 0.72 -0.83 3.88
C HIS A 109 -0.51 0.03 4.19
N VAL A 110 -0.27 1.30 4.53
CA VAL A 110 -1.33 2.30 4.64
C VAL A 110 -1.92 2.58 3.26
N ASP A 111 -3.14 2.08 3.03
CA ASP A 111 -3.82 2.18 1.73
C ASP A 111 -5.34 2.44 1.90
N PRO A 112 -5.73 3.60 2.45
CA PRO A 112 -7.15 3.91 2.69
C PRO A 112 -7.98 4.00 1.41
N PHE A 113 -7.35 4.22 0.26
CA PHE A 113 -8.00 4.35 -1.04
C PHE A 113 -7.97 3.07 -1.88
N LYS A 114 -7.51 1.97 -1.29
CA LYS A 114 -7.54 0.61 -1.86
C LYS A 114 -6.86 0.51 -3.21
N ARG A 115 -5.75 1.23 -3.36
CA ARG A 115 -4.94 1.25 -4.58
C ARG A 115 -4.33 -0.12 -4.87
N GLY A 116 -3.90 -0.83 -3.83
CA GLY A 116 -3.19 -2.11 -3.93
C GLY A 116 -1.70 -1.95 -4.27
N GLU A 117 -0.97 -3.05 -4.34
CA GLU A 117 0.47 -3.02 -4.69
C GLU A 117 0.72 -3.08 -6.21
N ASP A 118 -0.20 -3.68 -6.96
CA ASP A 118 -0.08 -3.89 -8.41
C ASP A 118 -1.09 -3.04 -9.20
N PRO A 119 -0.67 -2.38 -10.29
CA PRO A 119 0.70 -2.29 -10.81
C PRO A 119 1.65 -1.57 -9.83
N VAL A 120 2.98 -1.64 -9.99
CA VAL A 120 3.91 -0.89 -9.11
C VAL A 120 3.60 0.62 -9.12
N CYS A 121 3.87 1.33 -8.02
CA CYS A 121 3.68 2.78 -7.93
C CYS A 121 4.41 3.52 -9.07
N ASN A 122 3.69 4.43 -9.72
CA ASN A 122 4.26 5.34 -10.70
C ASN A 122 4.59 6.67 -10.00
N PRO A 123 5.87 7.02 -9.79
CA PRO A 123 6.24 8.26 -9.11
C PRO A 123 5.81 9.53 -9.87
N ALA A 124 5.50 9.44 -11.17
CA ALA A 124 4.94 10.55 -11.94
C ALA A 124 3.45 10.81 -11.62
N GLU A 125 2.76 9.85 -10.98
CA GLU A 125 1.35 9.93 -10.59
C GLU A 125 1.18 9.52 -9.11
N PRO A 126 1.82 10.21 -8.15
CA PRO A 126 1.92 9.71 -6.78
C PRO A 126 0.58 9.65 -6.03
N ALA A 127 -0.45 10.36 -6.53
CA ALA A 127 -1.84 10.24 -6.05
C ALA A 127 -2.43 8.85 -6.32
N THR A 128 -1.93 8.12 -7.32
CA THR A 128 -2.40 6.78 -7.69
C THR A 128 -1.54 5.69 -7.04
N CYS A 129 -0.70 6.02 -6.06
CA CYS A 129 0.04 5.06 -5.24
C CYS A 129 -0.64 4.84 -3.88
N GLN A 130 -0.27 3.77 -3.17
CA GLN A 130 -0.72 3.61 -1.78
C GLN A 130 -0.21 4.80 -0.96
N THR A 131 -1.04 5.31 -0.05
CA THR A 131 -0.65 6.45 0.81
C THR A 131 0.67 6.17 1.54
N GLY A 132 0.87 4.94 1.99
CA GLY A 132 2.08 4.49 2.68
C GLY A 132 3.27 4.12 1.79
N ASP A 133 3.14 4.11 0.47
CA ASP A 133 4.23 3.73 -0.45
C ASP A 133 5.23 4.88 -0.66
N LEU A 134 6.03 5.18 0.37
CA LEU A 134 7.00 6.27 0.33
C LEU A 134 8.13 5.99 -0.68
N SER A 135 8.66 4.77 -0.71
CA SER A 135 9.74 4.41 -1.64
C SER A 135 9.29 4.40 -3.10
N GLY A 136 8.06 3.95 -3.40
CA GLY A 136 7.51 4.03 -4.74
C GLY A 136 7.30 5.47 -5.22
N LYS A 137 6.93 6.38 -4.32
CA LYS A 137 6.72 7.81 -4.64
C LYS A 137 8.01 8.61 -4.74
N PHE A 138 8.97 8.38 -3.84
CA PHE A 138 10.12 9.27 -3.63
C PHE A 138 11.48 8.61 -3.84
N GLY A 139 11.51 7.33 -4.23
CA GLY A 139 12.73 6.58 -4.51
C GLY A 139 13.10 5.60 -3.40
N THR A 140 13.81 4.54 -3.80
CA THR A 140 14.36 3.51 -2.91
C THR A 140 15.70 3.92 -2.31
N VAL A 141 16.10 3.23 -1.25
CA VAL A 141 17.38 3.42 -0.58
C VAL A 141 18.47 2.62 -1.32
N THR A 142 19.48 3.32 -1.82
CA THR A 142 20.49 2.78 -2.75
C THR A 142 21.93 3.00 -2.29
N GLU A 143 22.14 3.71 -1.19
CA GLU A 143 23.45 4.05 -0.62
C GLU A 143 23.44 3.91 0.90
N ASP A 144 24.62 3.78 1.51
CA ASP A 144 24.81 3.70 2.96
C ASP A 144 25.98 4.64 3.35
N PRO A 145 25.74 5.70 4.15
CA PRO A 145 24.44 6.11 4.71
C PRO A 145 23.53 6.75 3.65
N PHE A 146 22.23 6.66 3.86
CA PHE A 146 21.21 7.32 3.04
C PHE A 146 20.51 8.42 3.82
N THR A 147 20.30 9.57 3.17
CA THR A 147 19.45 10.64 3.70
C THR A 147 18.60 11.23 2.59
N ALA A 148 17.33 11.51 2.88
CA ALA A 148 16.45 12.23 1.96
C ALA A 148 15.44 13.10 2.71
N SER A 149 14.98 14.15 2.05
CA SER A 149 13.89 14.99 2.52
C SER A 149 12.93 15.25 1.37
N TYR A 150 11.64 15.00 1.57
CA TYR A 150 10.62 15.11 0.54
C TYR A 150 9.24 15.39 1.14
N HIS A 151 8.37 15.97 0.32
CA HIS A 151 7.01 16.32 0.69
C HIS A 151 6.02 15.29 0.13
N ASP A 152 5.23 14.67 1.01
CA ASP A 152 4.14 13.77 0.64
C ASP A 152 2.78 14.43 0.89
N PRO A 153 2.05 14.83 -0.16
CA PRO A 153 0.77 15.51 -0.01
C PRO A 153 -0.36 14.59 0.49
N TYR A 154 -0.15 13.27 0.53
CA TYR A 154 -1.21 12.28 0.82
C TYR A 154 -1.17 11.72 2.24
N SER A 155 -0.05 11.91 2.95
CA SER A 155 0.11 11.52 4.35
C SER A 155 -0.44 12.58 5.32
N SER A 156 -0.80 12.16 6.54
CA SER A 156 -1.31 13.05 7.58
C SER A 156 -0.63 12.82 8.93
N ILE A 157 -0.37 13.91 9.65
CA ILE A 157 -0.09 13.94 11.10
C ILE A 157 -1.26 14.54 11.89
N ASN A 158 -2.38 14.88 11.23
CA ASN A 158 -3.64 15.22 11.87
C ASN A 158 -4.47 13.94 12.11
N GLN A 159 -4.78 13.66 13.37
CA GLN A 159 -5.57 12.49 13.79
C GLN A 159 -6.99 12.48 13.22
N ASP A 160 -7.56 13.64 12.89
CA ASP A 160 -8.94 13.76 12.40
C ASP A 160 -9.08 13.31 10.92
N VAL A 161 -7.96 13.17 10.20
CA VAL A 161 -7.91 12.72 8.79
C VAL A 161 -8.04 11.18 8.67
N GLY A 162 -8.06 10.46 9.79
CA GLY A 162 -8.38 9.03 9.84
C GLY A 162 -7.36 8.16 9.09
N GLY A 163 -7.75 7.63 7.92
CA GLY A 163 -6.99 6.62 7.17
C GLY A 163 -5.55 7.00 6.85
N SER A 164 -5.28 8.28 6.54
CA SER A 164 -3.93 8.77 6.22
C SER A 164 -3.11 9.21 7.44
N PHE A 165 -3.69 9.20 8.65
CA PHE A 165 -2.98 9.59 9.87
C PHE A 165 -1.90 8.56 10.21
N LEU A 166 -0.64 9.01 10.31
CA LEU A 166 0.53 8.16 10.59
C LEU A 166 0.88 8.06 12.08
N GLY A 167 0.36 8.96 12.92
CA GLY A 167 0.85 9.10 14.29
C GLY A 167 0.56 7.92 15.23
N ASN A 168 -0.33 7.00 14.83
CA ASN A 168 -0.62 5.74 15.52
C ASN A 168 -0.16 4.51 14.73
N ARG A 169 0.78 4.70 13.80
CA ARG A 169 1.24 3.69 12.84
C ARG A 169 2.73 3.42 12.98
N SER A 170 3.26 2.59 12.10
CA SER A 170 4.68 2.29 11.99
C SER A 170 5.18 2.53 10.57
N PHE A 171 6.50 2.54 10.41
CA PHE A 171 7.10 2.22 9.12
C PHE A 171 7.87 0.90 9.21
N VAL A 172 8.02 0.24 8.07
CA VAL A 172 8.82 -0.98 7.92
C VAL A 172 9.85 -0.74 6.83
N PHE A 173 11.08 -1.19 7.06
CA PHE A 173 12.18 -1.22 6.11
C PHE A 173 12.32 -2.64 5.56
N HIS A 174 12.46 -2.78 4.23
CA HIS A 174 12.39 -4.04 3.51
C HIS A 174 13.55 -4.20 2.53
N PHE A 175 13.89 -5.47 2.28
CA PHE A 175 14.60 -5.87 1.07
C PHE A 175 13.76 -5.62 -0.18
N ALA A 176 14.40 -5.62 -1.36
CA ALA A 176 13.74 -5.50 -2.67
C ALA A 176 12.68 -6.59 -2.92
N ASN A 177 12.81 -7.75 -2.28
CA ASN A 177 11.83 -8.86 -2.35
C ASN A 177 10.68 -8.74 -1.33
N LYS A 178 10.52 -7.59 -0.67
CA LYS A 178 9.50 -7.27 0.34
C LYS A 178 9.69 -7.94 1.71
N THR A 179 10.74 -8.73 1.92
CA THR A 179 11.07 -9.24 3.26
C THR A 179 11.33 -8.08 4.22
N ARG A 180 10.66 -8.09 5.38
CA ARG A 180 10.78 -7.07 6.44
C ARG A 180 12.11 -7.25 7.17
N ILE A 181 12.90 -6.17 7.27
CA ILE A 181 14.20 -6.15 7.93
C ILE A 181 14.08 -5.60 9.35
N SER A 182 13.47 -4.41 9.44
CA SER A 182 13.30 -3.66 10.68
C SER A 182 12.06 -2.78 10.58
N CYS A 183 11.57 -2.28 11.71
CA CYS A 183 10.38 -1.45 11.78
C CYS A 183 10.39 -0.58 13.04
N ALA A 184 9.64 0.51 13.01
CA ALA A 184 9.46 1.37 14.16
C ALA A 184 8.11 2.08 14.14
N ASP A 185 7.56 2.28 15.34
CA ASP A 185 6.34 3.04 15.57
C ASP A 185 6.62 4.54 15.56
N PHE A 186 5.70 5.33 14.99
CA PHE A 186 5.72 6.78 15.15
C PHE A 186 5.33 7.17 16.57
N LYS A 187 6.13 8.03 17.19
CA LYS A 187 5.87 8.63 18.50
C LYS A 187 5.85 10.16 18.36
N LEU A 188 4.95 10.82 19.08
CA LEU A 188 4.89 12.27 19.15
C LEU A 188 6.10 12.78 19.95
N VAL A 189 6.95 13.61 19.33
CA VAL A 189 8.17 14.16 19.97
C VAL A 189 8.05 15.66 20.26
N SER A 190 7.22 16.38 19.49
CA SER A 190 6.88 17.77 19.79
C SER A 190 5.40 18.04 19.56
N SER A 191 4.77 18.72 20.50
CA SER A 191 3.50 19.42 20.32
C SER A 191 3.58 20.75 21.07
N ASN A 192 3.65 21.87 20.34
CA ASN A 192 3.55 23.18 20.98
C ASN A 192 2.09 23.43 21.39
N SER A 193 1.69 22.92 22.56
CA SER A 193 0.37 23.15 23.17
C SER A 193 0.21 24.55 23.79
N SER A 194 0.93 25.56 23.31
CA SER A 194 0.93 26.92 23.87
C SER A 194 0.93 27.96 22.77
N GLY A 195 -0.23 28.07 22.13
CA GLY A 195 -0.53 28.99 21.05
C GLY A 195 -1.80 28.47 20.42
N THR A 196 -2.81 29.32 20.27
CA THR A 196 -4.00 29.06 19.46
C THR A 196 -3.62 28.21 18.25
N PRO A 197 -4.32 27.08 17.95
CA PRO A 197 -4.03 26.34 16.74
C PRO A 197 -4.11 27.35 15.61
N SER A 198 -2.98 27.63 14.97
CA SER A 198 -2.96 28.30 13.69
C SER A 198 -3.54 27.27 12.73
N VAL A 199 -4.88 27.21 12.76
CA VAL A 199 -5.68 26.60 11.71
C VAL A 199 -5.29 27.43 10.50
N TYR A 200 -4.43 26.87 9.64
CA TYR A 200 -4.36 27.36 8.27
C TYR A 200 -5.80 27.40 7.77
N PRO A 201 -6.31 28.56 7.30
CA PRO A 201 -7.70 28.67 6.91
C PRO A 201 -7.98 27.59 5.89
N THR A 202 -8.72 26.58 6.31
CA THR A 202 -9.32 25.61 5.42
C THR A 202 -10.22 26.45 4.51
N GLY A 203 -9.92 26.42 3.21
CA GLY A 203 -10.87 26.91 2.22
C GLY A 203 -12.24 26.33 2.53
N SER A 204 -13.28 27.17 2.44
CA SER A 204 -14.65 26.86 2.81
C SER A 204 -15.04 25.40 2.53
N PRO A 205 -15.72 24.71 3.46
CA PRO A 205 -16.22 23.37 3.19
C PRO A 205 -17.11 23.42 1.95
N ILE A 206 -16.69 22.74 0.89
CA ILE A 206 -17.60 22.39 -0.19
C ILE A 206 -18.65 21.50 0.47
N PRO A 207 -19.95 21.89 0.48
CA PRO A 207 -20.98 21.04 1.07
C PRO A 207 -20.98 19.71 0.33
N LEU A 208 -20.76 18.64 1.09
CA LEU A 208 -21.01 17.27 0.68
C LEU A 208 -22.42 17.23 0.04
N PRO A 209 -22.61 16.65 -1.17
CA PRO A 209 -23.94 16.52 -1.72
C PRO A 209 -24.78 15.67 -0.76
N THR A 210 -25.74 16.33 -0.11
CA THR A 210 -26.80 15.66 0.66
C THR A 210 -27.55 14.76 -0.30
N VAL A 211 -27.28 13.45 -0.21
CA VAL A 211 -28.13 12.44 -0.87
C VAL A 211 -29.47 12.49 -0.18
N VAL A 212 -30.43 13.16 -0.81
CA VAL A 212 -31.84 13.10 -0.43
C VAL A 212 -32.33 11.68 -0.76
N PRO A 213 -32.81 10.88 0.21
CA PRO A 213 -33.43 9.62 -0.10
C PRO A 213 -34.73 9.91 -0.86
N THR A 214 -34.72 9.64 -2.17
CA THR A 214 -35.91 9.78 -3.00
C THR A 214 -36.70 8.48 -2.86
N THR A 215 -37.82 8.51 -2.14
CA THR A 215 -38.72 7.37 -1.90
C THR A 215 -39.65 7.12 -3.09
N THR A 216 -39.12 7.02 -4.31
CA THR A 216 -39.92 6.64 -5.47
C THR A 216 -39.85 5.12 -5.65
N PRO A 217 -40.95 4.36 -5.45
CA PRO A 217 -40.94 2.94 -5.71
C PRO A 217 -40.81 2.68 -7.22
N PRO A 218 -40.06 1.64 -7.63
CA PRO A 218 -39.97 1.27 -9.04
C PRO A 218 -41.32 0.75 -9.56
N PRO A 219 -41.68 1.02 -10.83
CA PRO A 219 -42.87 0.44 -11.44
C PRO A 219 -42.69 -1.07 -11.60
N ILE A 220 -43.69 -1.81 -11.12
CA ILE A 220 -43.82 -3.25 -11.24
C ILE A 220 -44.13 -3.56 -12.71
N ALA A 221 -43.20 -4.21 -13.41
CA ALA A 221 -43.44 -4.85 -14.70
C ALA A 221 -43.39 -6.38 -14.52
N GLY A 222 -44.45 -7.03 -15.01
CA GLY A 222 -44.83 -8.39 -14.68
C GLY A 222 -43.84 -9.48 -15.05
N ALA A 223 -43.91 -10.54 -14.25
CA ALA A 223 -43.25 -11.82 -14.46
C ALA A 223 -43.68 -12.49 -15.77
N ASN A 224 -42.73 -13.16 -16.41
CA ASN A 224 -42.99 -14.41 -17.14
C ASN A 224 -41.86 -15.39 -16.81
N SER A 225 -42.20 -16.40 -16.03
CA SER A 225 -41.42 -17.57 -15.70
C SER A 225 -41.29 -18.51 -16.90
N LEU A 226 -40.08 -18.98 -17.20
CA LEU A 226 -39.86 -20.21 -17.94
C LEU A 226 -38.75 -21.00 -17.25
N MET A 227 -39.15 -22.13 -16.67
CA MET A 227 -38.26 -23.17 -16.17
C MET A 227 -37.47 -23.78 -17.34
N ALA A 228 -36.17 -23.97 -17.15
CA ALA A 228 -35.40 -24.95 -17.91
C ALA A 228 -34.54 -25.74 -16.93
N THR A 229 -35.00 -26.95 -16.63
CA THR A 229 -34.24 -28.03 -16.01
C THR A 229 -33.47 -28.80 -17.08
N PHE A 230 -32.46 -29.54 -16.60
CA PHE A 230 -31.69 -30.62 -17.22
C PHE A 230 -30.39 -30.27 -17.95
N GLY A 231 -29.33 -30.98 -17.53
CA GLY A 231 -28.19 -31.26 -18.39
C GLY A 231 -26.85 -31.38 -17.67
N GLY A 232 -26.71 -32.27 -16.69
CA GLY A 232 -25.39 -32.73 -16.30
C GLY A 232 -24.75 -33.49 -17.46
N ILE A 233 -23.53 -33.12 -17.84
CA ILE A 233 -22.65 -33.95 -18.64
C ILE A 233 -21.31 -34.06 -17.92
N VAL A 234 -21.12 -35.24 -17.34
CA VAL A 234 -19.84 -35.77 -16.89
C VAL A 234 -18.98 -35.99 -18.14
N ALA A 235 -17.93 -35.20 -18.31
CA ALA A 235 -16.91 -35.48 -19.30
C ALA A 235 -15.91 -36.48 -18.70
N VAL A 236 -16.09 -37.74 -19.10
CA VAL A 236 -15.22 -38.88 -18.82
C VAL A 236 -13.91 -38.69 -19.57
N LEU A 237 -12.78 -38.62 -18.86
CA LEU A 237 -11.44 -38.71 -19.46
C LEU A 237 -11.15 -40.18 -19.80
N PRO A 238 -10.77 -40.52 -21.04
CA PRO A 238 -10.36 -41.88 -21.36
C PRO A 238 -8.96 -42.16 -20.82
N VAL A 239 -8.87 -43.16 -19.95
CA VAL A 239 -7.63 -43.86 -19.62
C VAL A 239 -7.23 -44.69 -20.85
N LEU A 240 -6.23 -44.23 -21.59
CA LEU A 240 -5.53 -45.06 -22.57
C LEU A 240 -4.30 -45.66 -21.88
N ALA A 241 -4.51 -46.80 -21.24
CA ALA A 241 -3.44 -47.75 -20.92
C ALA A 241 -3.26 -48.65 -22.15
N TRP A 242 -2.10 -48.61 -22.81
CA TRP A 242 -1.60 -49.73 -23.62
C TRP A 242 -0.23 -50.16 -23.09
N THR A 243 -0.13 -51.47 -22.94
CA THR A 243 0.92 -52.29 -22.35
C THR A 243 2.12 -52.52 -23.26
N LEU A 244 3.30 -52.52 -22.63
CA LEU A 244 4.44 -53.45 -22.75
C LEU A 244 4.76 -54.19 -24.06
N LEU A 245 6.04 -54.07 -24.46
CA LEU A 245 7.01 -54.97 -25.14
C LEU A 245 7.82 -54.05 -26.09
N ILE A 246 9.12 -53.82 -25.92
CA ILE A 246 10.27 -54.73 -25.76
C ILE A 246 11.27 -54.11 -24.79
#